data_AF-A0A349BZU3-F1
#
_entry.id   AF-A0A349BZU3-F1
#
_cell.length_a   1.000
_cell.length_b   1.000
_cell.length_c   1.000
_cell.angle_alpha   90.00
_cell.angle_beta   90.00
_cell.angle_gamma   90.00
#
_symmetry.space_group_name_H-M   'P 1'
#
loop_
_entity.id
_entity.type
_entity.pdbx_description
1 polymer ?
#
loop_
_entity_poly.entity_id
_entity_poly.type
_entity_poly.pdbx_seq_one_letter_code
_entity_poly.pdbx_strand_id
1 'polypeptide(L)'
;PEGNPEGSSGGSAEEKEPGIYRIDEELSLFSGIGMEHPIPSANDRLKVETEAGLVQDDFRHEQCLVIREGGRSVLLSGCAHHGILNILDRYRTLYGGSPDVVFSGFHMMKRHGYSGSDLLMIIDTALALKQTDTIFFTGHCTGQEPYEAMKKLMGDRLRYIHSGDKVLVMKESEKKAAERAAVRKTEKKRSSYMKSHKFFAWATVACFLMTMWTGYKKK
;
A
#
# COMPACT_ATOMS: atom_id res chain seq x y z
N PRO A 1 -8.26 -18.37 -66.07
CA PRO A 1 -8.70 -19.35 -65.05
C PRO A 1 -7.50 -19.77 -64.18
N GLU A 2 -7.41 -19.57 -62.87
CA GLU A 2 -8.26 -19.09 -61.78
C GLU A 2 -7.23 -18.62 -60.72
N GLY A 3 -7.36 -17.44 -60.11
CA GLY A 3 -7.93 -17.35 -58.76
C GLY A 3 -6.84 -17.32 -57.66
N ASN A 4 -6.46 -16.12 -57.21
CA ASN A 4 -5.94 -15.85 -55.86
C ASN A 4 -7.17 -15.51 -54.97
N PRO A 5 -7.13 -15.33 -53.61
CA PRO A 5 -6.06 -15.50 -52.60
C PRO A 5 -6.57 -16.20 -51.30
N GLU A 6 -5.71 -16.32 -50.27
CA GLU A 6 -6.01 -16.15 -48.83
C GLU A 6 -4.70 -16.47 -48.06
N GLY A 7 -4.10 -15.58 -47.27
CA GLY A 7 -4.72 -14.87 -46.16
C GLY A 7 -4.21 -15.43 -44.83
N SER A 8 -2.89 -15.58 -44.64
CA SER A 8 -2.34 -15.86 -43.32
C SER A 8 -2.09 -14.54 -42.61
N SER A 9 -3.12 -14.07 -41.91
CA SER A 9 -3.03 -13.02 -40.89
C SER A 9 -1.90 -13.39 -39.92
N GLY A 10 -0.80 -12.64 -39.99
CA GLY A 10 0.21 -12.62 -38.94
C GLY A 10 -0.45 -12.07 -37.67
N GLY A 11 -0.98 -12.97 -36.84
CA GLY A 11 -1.19 -12.67 -35.44
C GLY A 11 0.17 -12.29 -34.89
N SER A 12 0.32 -11.02 -34.50
CA SER A 12 1.45 -10.59 -33.69
C SER A 12 1.49 -11.52 -32.49
N ALA A 13 2.47 -12.42 -32.46
CA ALA A 13 2.84 -13.06 -31.21
C ALA A 13 3.19 -11.90 -30.28
N GLU A 14 2.33 -11.64 -29.28
CA GLU A 14 2.76 -10.90 -28.11
C GLU A 14 4.01 -11.64 -27.63
N GLU A 15 5.18 -11.04 -27.85
CA GLU A 15 6.39 -11.44 -27.15
C GLU A 15 6.03 -11.36 -25.68
N LYS A 16 5.75 -12.52 -25.05
CA LYS A 16 5.62 -12.61 -23.61
C LYS A 16 6.96 -12.18 -23.06
N GLU A 17 7.07 -10.94 -22.60
CA GLU A 17 8.27 -10.50 -21.89
C GLU A 17 8.55 -11.53 -20.78
N PRO A 18 9.75 -12.14 -20.77
CA PRO A 18 10.05 -13.18 -19.80
C PRO A 18 9.93 -12.60 -18.38
N GLY A 19 9.22 -13.31 -17.51
CA GLY A 19 9.10 -12.96 -16.10
C GLY A 19 7.83 -12.18 -15.70
N ILE A 20 6.79 -12.12 -16.54
CA ILE A 20 5.43 -11.70 -16.11
C ILE A 20 4.42 -12.83 -16.29
N TYR A 21 3.54 -13.00 -15.30
CA TYR A 21 2.41 -13.93 -15.32
C TYR A 21 1.13 -13.16 -14.98
N ARG A 22 0.20 -13.05 -15.95
CA ARG A 22 -1.11 -12.43 -15.74
C ARG A 22 -2.07 -13.46 -15.15
N ILE A 23 -2.67 -13.14 -14.01
CA ILE A 23 -3.71 -13.96 -13.39
C ILE A 23 -5.06 -13.62 -14.01
N ASP A 24 -5.34 -12.32 -14.15
CA ASP A 24 -6.49 -11.76 -14.86
C ASP A 24 -6.16 -10.34 -15.38
N GLU A 25 -7.18 -9.56 -15.70
CA GLU A 25 -7.05 -8.17 -16.21
C GLU A 25 -6.52 -7.18 -15.16
N GLU A 26 -6.69 -7.47 -13.87
CA GLU A 26 -6.33 -6.60 -12.76
C GLU A 26 -5.06 -7.07 -12.03
N LEU A 27 -4.81 -8.38 -12.04
CA LEU A 27 -3.79 -9.04 -11.23
C LEU A 27 -2.68 -9.65 -12.08
N SER A 28 -1.44 -9.33 -11.75
CA SER A 28 -0.26 -9.90 -12.41
C SER A 28 0.90 -10.08 -11.44
N LEU A 29 1.67 -11.14 -11.65
CA LEU A 29 2.91 -11.41 -10.93
C LEU A 29 4.09 -11.11 -11.85
N PHE A 30 5.16 -10.56 -11.30
CA PHE A 30 6.43 -10.52 -12.02
C PHE A 30 7.60 -11.00 -11.16
N SER A 31 8.63 -11.48 -11.86
CA SER A 31 9.93 -11.88 -11.33
C SER A 31 11.04 -11.38 -12.27
N GLY A 32 12.27 -11.90 -12.11
CA GLY A 32 13.42 -11.44 -12.89
C GLY A 32 13.79 -10.00 -12.55
N ILE A 33 13.91 -9.72 -11.26
CA ILE A 33 14.32 -8.42 -10.75
C ILE A 33 15.84 -8.27 -10.99
N GLY A 34 16.26 -7.11 -11.48
CA GLY A 34 17.66 -6.81 -11.74
C GLY A 34 18.46 -6.50 -10.47
N MET A 35 19.72 -6.09 -10.67
CA MET A 35 20.68 -5.77 -9.61
C MET A 35 21.43 -4.45 -9.90
N GLU A 36 20.76 -3.49 -10.52
CA GLU A 36 21.28 -2.17 -10.88
C GLU A 36 21.59 -1.32 -9.64
N HIS A 37 20.86 -1.57 -8.55
CA HIS A 37 21.05 -0.98 -7.23
C HIS A 37 21.60 -2.01 -6.23
N PRO A 38 22.28 -1.55 -5.16
CA PRO A 38 22.73 -2.43 -4.09
C PRO A 38 21.59 -3.20 -3.43
N ILE A 39 21.80 -4.50 -3.17
CA ILE A 39 20.87 -5.35 -2.42
C ILE A 39 21.13 -5.25 -0.90
N PRO A 40 20.12 -5.50 -0.04
CA PRO A 40 20.29 -5.41 1.41
C PRO A 40 21.34 -6.40 1.94
N SER A 41 22.31 -5.90 2.71
CA SER A 41 23.39 -6.72 3.31
C SER A 41 22.89 -7.74 4.34
N ALA A 42 21.64 -7.66 4.77
CA ALA A 42 21.01 -8.71 5.59
C ALA A 42 20.88 -10.05 4.84
N ASN A 43 20.95 -10.03 3.50
CA ASN A 43 20.90 -11.21 2.64
C ASN A 43 22.10 -12.16 2.81
N ASP A 44 23.26 -11.69 3.31
CA ASP A 44 24.50 -12.50 3.40
C ASP A 44 24.33 -13.77 4.24
N ARG A 45 23.28 -13.80 5.08
CA ARG A 45 22.93 -14.91 5.96
C ARG A 45 21.97 -15.92 5.34
N LEU A 46 21.42 -15.62 4.17
CA LEU A 46 20.44 -16.44 3.48
C LEU A 46 21.13 -17.26 2.40
N LYS A 47 21.09 -18.59 2.57
CA LYS A 47 21.79 -19.58 1.75
C LYS A 47 20.80 -20.60 1.23
N VAL A 48 21.08 -21.19 0.08
CA VAL A 48 20.34 -22.32 -0.49
C VAL A 48 21.21 -23.57 -0.35
N GLU A 49 20.59 -24.69 0.04
CA GLU A 49 21.25 -25.98 0.03
C GLU A 49 21.25 -26.57 -1.38
N THR A 50 22.43 -26.98 -1.84
CA THR A 50 22.64 -27.60 -3.15
C THR A 50 23.44 -28.90 -2.97
N GLU A 51 23.58 -29.68 -4.03
CA GLU A 51 24.46 -30.86 -4.04
C GLU A 51 25.92 -30.53 -3.70
N ALA A 52 26.36 -29.29 -3.97
CA ALA A 52 27.69 -28.79 -3.63
C ALA A 52 27.78 -28.19 -2.21
N GLY A 53 26.70 -28.25 -1.42
CA GLY A 53 26.58 -27.65 -0.09
C GLY A 53 25.81 -26.32 -0.08
N LEU A 54 25.98 -25.54 0.99
CA LEU A 54 25.32 -24.24 1.16
C LEU A 54 25.95 -23.16 0.29
N VAL A 55 25.18 -22.56 -0.61
CA VAL A 55 25.59 -21.46 -1.49
C VAL A 55 24.78 -20.20 -1.19
N GLN A 56 25.28 -19.03 -1.58
CA GLN A 56 24.54 -17.77 -1.43
C GLN A 56 23.24 -17.81 -2.25
N ASP A 57 22.11 -17.45 -1.63
CA ASP A 57 20.86 -17.30 -2.37
C ASP A 57 20.96 -16.10 -3.31
N ASP A 58 20.55 -16.29 -4.56
CA ASP A 58 20.45 -15.24 -5.57
C ASP A 58 19.04 -14.67 -5.69
N PHE A 59 18.10 -15.19 -4.90
CA PHE A 59 16.73 -14.75 -4.79
C PHE A 59 15.93 -14.78 -6.09
N ARG A 60 16.35 -15.51 -7.12
CA ARG A 60 15.64 -15.60 -8.42
C ARG A 60 14.16 -16.01 -8.30
N HIS A 61 13.80 -16.61 -7.17
CA HIS A 61 12.44 -17.02 -6.79
C HIS A 61 11.56 -15.87 -6.30
N GLU A 62 12.11 -14.68 -6.06
CA GLU A 62 11.38 -13.51 -5.60
C GLU A 62 10.35 -13.06 -6.64
N GLN A 63 9.12 -12.86 -6.17
CA GLN A 63 7.97 -12.49 -6.98
C GLN A 63 7.28 -11.27 -6.36
N CYS A 64 6.72 -10.42 -7.22
CA CYS A 64 5.95 -9.25 -6.84
C CYS A 64 4.57 -9.30 -7.49
N LEU A 65 3.53 -8.92 -6.73
CA LEU A 65 2.16 -8.83 -7.22
C LEU A 65 1.84 -7.39 -7.56
N VAL A 66 1.24 -7.18 -8.72
CA VAL A 66 0.70 -5.90 -9.17
C VAL A 66 -0.81 -6.01 -9.30
N ILE A 67 -1.50 -5.04 -8.70
CA ILE A 67 -2.96 -4.89 -8.76
C ILE A 67 -3.25 -3.57 -9.47
N ARG A 68 -3.96 -3.64 -10.60
CA ARG A 68 -4.37 -2.47 -11.38
C ARG A 68 -5.89 -2.44 -11.51
N GLU A 69 -6.53 -1.59 -10.71
CA GLU A 69 -7.98 -1.43 -10.69
C GLU A 69 -8.33 0.06 -10.60
N GLY A 70 -9.39 0.48 -11.29
CA GLY A 70 -9.92 1.84 -11.18
C GLY A 70 -8.92 2.95 -11.58
N GLY A 71 -7.91 2.64 -12.39
CA GLY A 71 -6.84 3.56 -12.76
C GLY A 71 -5.83 3.83 -11.64
N ARG A 72 -5.75 2.93 -10.66
CA ARG A 72 -4.69 2.87 -9.64
C ARG A 72 -3.83 1.65 -9.87
N SER A 73 -2.57 1.74 -9.47
CA SER A 73 -1.63 0.62 -9.47
C SER A 73 -1.01 0.44 -8.09
N VAL A 74 -1.16 -0.76 -7.54
CA VAL A 74 -0.61 -1.17 -6.25
C VAL A 74 0.40 -2.27 -6.49
N LEU A 75 1.60 -2.11 -5.92
CA LEU A 75 2.66 -3.10 -5.93
C LEU A 75 2.80 -3.73 -4.54
N LEU A 76 2.79 -5.05 -4.48
CA LEU A 76 3.02 -5.83 -3.27
C LEU A 76 4.29 -6.67 -3.46
N SER A 77 5.19 -6.58 -2.49
CA SER A 77 6.38 -7.42 -2.38
C SER A 77 6.53 -7.91 -0.94
N GLY A 78 7.25 -9.02 -0.78
CA GLY A 78 7.55 -9.61 0.53
C GLY A 78 8.58 -8.80 1.30
N CYS A 79 9.85 -9.23 1.25
CA CYS A 79 10.95 -8.55 1.94
C CYS A 79 11.85 -7.71 1.03
N ALA A 80 11.66 -7.73 -0.30
CA ALA A 80 12.51 -7.02 -1.24
C ALA A 80 14.00 -7.41 -1.10
N HIS A 81 14.29 -8.70 -1.27
CA HIS A 81 15.66 -9.22 -1.19
C HIS A 81 16.54 -8.71 -2.34
N HIS A 82 16.00 -8.50 -3.53
CA HIS A 82 16.71 -7.76 -4.57
C HIS A 82 16.80 -6.24 -4.29
N GLY A 83 16.24 -5.75 -3.19
CA GLY A 83 16.17 -4.32 -2.89
C GLY A 83 15.00 -3.63 -3.57
N ILE A 84 14.33 -2.74 -2.83
CA ILE A 84 13.10 -2.09 -3.30
C ILE A 84 13.30 -1.23 -4.55
N LEU A 85 14.49 -0.64 -4.74
CA LEU A 85 14.79 0.17 -5.92
C LEU A 85 14.84 -0.68 -7.20
N ASN A 86 15.50 -1.84 -7.15
CA ASN A 86 15.52 -2.78 -8.28
C ASN A 86 14.12 -3.31 -8.63
N ILE A 87 13.29 -3.56 -7.61
CA ILE A 87 11.88 -3.94 -7.83
C ILE A 87 11.11 -2.82 -8.54
N LEU A 88 11.32 -1.55 -8.14
CA LEU A 88 10.67 -0.41 -8.78
C LEU A 88 11.16 -0.20 -10.21
N ASP A 89 12.43 -0.46 -10.51
CA ASP A 89 12.95 -0.41 -11.88
C ASP A 89 12.34 -1.49 -12.74
N ARG A 90 12.26 -2.73 -12.23
CA ARG A 90 11.57 -3.81 -12.94
C ARG A 90 10.09 -3.48 -13.19
N TYR A 91 9.42 -2.90 -12.19
CA TYR A 91 8.06 -2.39 -12.36
C TYR A 91 7.98 -1.31 -13.46
N ARG A 92 8.90 -0.34 -13.48
CA ARG A 92 8.93 0.74 -14.49
C ARG A 92 9.09 0.19 -15.90
N THR A 93 9.96 -0.80 -16.09
CA THR A 93 10.14 -1.47 -17.38
C THR A 93 8.85 -2.13 -17.85
N LEU A 94 8.13 -2.80 -16.95
CA LEU A 94 6.94 -3.59 -17.29
C LEU A 94 5.65 -2.75 -17.46
N TYR A 95 5.47 -1.71 -16.64
CA TYR A 95 4.20 -0.99 -16.55
C TYR A 95 4.30 0.49 -16.92
N GLY A 96 5.50 1.03 -17.03
CA GLY A 96 5.75 2.46 -17.17
C GLY A 96 5.46 3.24 -15.88
N GLY A 97 6.25 4.27 -15.62
CA GLY A 97 6.05 5.14 -14.45
C GLY A 97 6.22 4.41 -13.10
N SER A 98 5.68 5.00 -12.03
CA SER A 98 5.76 4.43 -10.67
C SER A 98 4.37 3.96 -10.21
N PRO A 99 4.28 2.93 -9.34
CA PRO A 99 3.00 2.54 -8.74
C PRO A 99 2.48 3.67 -7.84
N ASP A 100 1.16 3.75 -7.66
CA ASP A 100 0.58 4.71 -6.71
C ASP A 100 0.90 4.34 -5.27
N VAL A 101 0.89 3.04 -4.97
CA VAL A 101 1.09 2.51 -3.62
C VAL A 101 1.98 1.28 -3.66
N VAL A 102 2.88 1.15 -2.69
CA VAL A 102 3.73 -0.02 -2.48
C VAL A 102 3.53 -0.57 -1.08
N PHE A 103 3.35 -1.88 -0.97
CA PHE A 103 3.41 -2.62 0.29
C PHE A 103 4.61 -3.56 0.23
N SER A 104 5.61 -3.32 1.08
CA SER A 104 6.81 -4.18 1.12
C SER A 104 7.57 -4.03 2.44
N GLY A 105 8.15 -5.13 2.92
CA GLY A 105 9.34 -5.06 3.77
C GLY A 105 10.55 -4.66 2.91
N PHE A 106 11.53 -3.98 3.49
CA PHE A 106 12.74 -3.52 2.77
C PHE A 106 14.02 -4.28 3.16
N HIS A 107 13.89 -5.33 3.96
CA HIS A 107 14.98 -6.19 4.44
C HIS A 107 16.19 -5.45 5.05
N MET A 108 15.93 -4.37 5.77
CA MET A 108 16.96 -3.55 6.42
C MET A 108 17.23 -3.97 7.87
N MET A 109 16.40 -4.83 8.49
CA MET A 109 16.54 -5.17 9.91
C MET A 109 17.86 -5.91 10.22
N LYS A 110 18.61 -5.41 11.21
CA LYS A 110 19.82 -6.06 11.73
C LYS A 110 19.75 -6.33 13.24
N ARG A 111 20.39 -7.43 13.66
CA ARG A 111 20.49 -7.84 15.09
C ARG A 111 21.64 -7.17 15.86
N HIS A 112 22.71 -6.74 15.17
CA HIS A 112 23.95 -6.27 15.82
C HIS A 112 24.27 -4.80 15.49
N GLY A 113 23.23 -3.96 15.44
CA GLY A 113 23.37 -2.56 15.05
C GLY A 113 23.64 -2.37 13.56
N TYR A 114 23.83 -1.11 13.17
CA TYR A 114 24.01 -0.67 11.79
C TYR A 114 25.42 -0.11 11.61
N SER A 115 26.13 -0.62 10.60
CA SER A 115 27.41 -0.04 10.17
C SER A 115 27.18 1.28 9.43
N GLY A 116 28.25 2.04 9.20
CA GLY A 116 28.16 3.29 8.43
C GLY A 116 27.60 3.08 7.01
N SER A 117 27.99 1.99 6.34
CA SER A 117 27.46 1.65 5.01
C SER A 117 25.98 1.25 5.05
N ASP A 118 25.52 0.59 6.13
CA ASP A 118 24.10 0.28 6.28
C ASP A 118 23.26 1.54 6.43
N LEU A 119 23.73 2.50 7.23
CA LEU A 119 23.06 3.78 7.40
C LEU A 119 22.99 4.57 6.10
N LEU A 120 24.09 4.60 5.33
CA LEU A 120 24.12 5.22 4.00
C LEU A 120 23.10 4.55 3.06
N MET A 121 23.07 3.22 3.00
CA MET A 121 22.09 2.49 2.18
C MET A 121 20.64 2.83 2.57
N ILE A 122 20.32 2.92 3.86
CA ILE A 122 18.99 3.30 4.36
C ILE A 122 18.63 4.72 3.91
N ILE A 123 19.57 5.67 4.05
CA ILE A 123 19.38 7.08 3.68
C ILE A 123 19.21 7.21 2.16
N ASP A 124 20.10 6.61 1.37
CA ASP A 124 20.06 6.67 -0.09
C ASP A 124 18.77 6.06 -0.64
N THR A 125 18.35 4.93 -0.08
CA THR A 125 17.06 4.31 -0.41
C THR A 125 15.91 5.27 -0.09
N ALA A 126 15.87 5.85 1.10
CA ALA A 126 14.81 6.79 1.48
C ALA A 126 14.75 8.02 0.56
N LEU A 127 15.91 8.58 0.21
CA LEU A 127 16.01 9.73 -0.68
C LEU A 127 15.55 9.40 -2.10
N ALA A 128 15.91 8.22 -2.63
CA ALA A 128 15.45 7.76 -3.93
C ALA A 128 13.94 7.52 -3.94
N LEU A 129 13.39 6.83 -2.93
CA LEU A 129 11.94 6.58 -2.83
C LEU A 129 11.14 7.89 -2.70
N LYS A 130 11.66 8.88 -1.98
CA LYS A 130 11.03 10.20 -1.80
C LYS A 130 10.84 10.97 -3.10
N GLN A 131 11.66 10.71 -4.13
CA GLN A 131 11.53 11.38 -5.43
C GLN A 131 10.31 10.90 -6.23
N THR A 132 9.66 9.81 -5.80
CA THR A 132 8.47 9.28 -6.44
C THR A 132 7.18 9.86 -5.83
N ASP A 133 6.09 9.81 -6.61
CA ASP A 133 4.74 10.10 -6.09
C ASP A 133 4.10 8.90 -5.37
N THR A 134 4.83 7.80 -5.22
CA THR A 134 4.38 6.58 -4.57
C THR A 134 4.22 6.76 -3.06
N ILE A 135 3.16 6.17 -2.49
CA ILE A 135 3.01 6.01 -1.04
C ILE A 135 3.49 4.62 -0.65
N PHE A 136 4.43 4.54 0.26
CA PHE A 136 5.02 3.30 0.74
C PHE A 136 4.44 2.91 2.10
N PHE A 137 3.99 1.67 2.20
CA PHE A 137 3.64 1.00 3.44
C PHE A 137 4.68 -0.09 3.72
N THR A 138 5.26 -0.06 4.91
CA THR A 138 6.33 -0.98 5.28
C THR A 138 6.18 -1.51 6.71
N GLY A 139 6.89 -2.59 7.00
CA GLY A 139 6.87 -3.30 8.27
C GLY A 139 7.76 -4.55 8.20
N HIS A 140 7.51 -5.53 9.07
CA HIS A 140 8.17 -6.85 9.01
C HIS A 140 9.72 -6.77 8.94
N CYS A 141 10.29 -7.08 7.77
CA CYS A 141 11.72 -7.15 7.49
C CYS A 141 12.44 -5.78 7.48
N THR A 142 11.72 -4.66 7.48
CA THR A 142 12.36 -3.32 7.47
C THR A 142 13.05 -2.99 8.78
N GLY A 143 12.47 -3.42 9.91
CA GLY A 143 12.94 -3.06 11.24
C GLY A 143 12.56 -1.63 11.65
N GLN A 144 12.48 -1.40 12.96
CA GLN A 144 12.00 -0.14 13.51
C GLN A 144 13.00 1.02 13.31
N GLU A 145 14.28 0.80 13.60
CA GLU A 145 15.31 1.85 13.44
C GLU A 145 15.45 2.35 11.98
N PRO A 146 15.54 1.47 10.96
CA PRO A 146 15.56 1.91 9.57
C PRO A 146 14.27 2.63 9.20
N TYR A 147 13.10 2.09 9.59
CA TYR A 147 11.84 2.76 9.34
C TYR A 147 11.82 4.19 9.90
N GLU A 148 12.22 4.41 11.14
CA GLU A 148 12.25 5.73 11.76
C GLU A 148 13.20 6.69 11.06
N ALA A 149 14.37 6.21 10.63
CA ALA A 149 15.33 7.00 9.85
C ALA A 149 14.74 7.40 8.48
N MET A 150 14.17 6.46 7.74
CA MET A 150 13.53 6.72 6.46
C MET A 150 12.31 7.64 6.60
N LYS A 151 11.50 7.46 7.66
CA LYS A 151 10.29 8.25 7.92
C LYS A 151 10.60 9.73 8.11
N LYS A 152 11.72 10.07 8.76
CA LYS A 152 12.19 11.47 8.90
C LYS A 152 12.47 12.12 7.55
N LEU A 153 12.98 11.35 6.59
CA LEU A 153 13.32 11.86 5.26
C LEU A 153 12.09 11.91 4.34
N MET A 154 11.30 10.83 4.32
CA MET A 154 10.19 10.61 3.40
C MET A 154 8.87 11.27 3.86
N GLY A 155 8.73 11.62 5.14
CA GLY A 155 7.52 12.23 5.67
C GLY A 155 6.30 11.35 5.41
N ASP A 156 5.23 11.93 4.85
CA ASP A 156 3.95 11.25 4.64
C ASP A 156 3.96 10.19 3.52
N ARG A 157 5.05 10.12 2.75
CA ARG A 157 5.27 9.10 1.71
C ARG A 157 5.61 7.73 2.29
N LEU A 158 6.04 7.64 3.55
CA LEU A 158 6.31 6.36 4.22
C LEU A 158 5.37 6.17 5.41
N ARG A 159 4.74 4.99 5.52
CA ARG A 159 3.82 4.65 6.59
C ARG A 159 4.13 3.26 7.12
N TYR A 160 4.05 3.09 8.44
CA TYR A 160 4.14 1.77 9.04
C TYR A 160 2.80 1.04 8.90
N ILE A 161 2.83 -0.28 8.73
CA ILE A 161 1.64 -1.13 8.75
C ILE A 161 1.80 -2.26 9.77
N HIS A 162 0.77 -2.48 10.57
CA HIS A 162 0.67 -3.54 11.56
C HIS A 162 -0.35 -4.61 11.14
N SER A 163 -0.22 -5.80 11.72
CA SER A 163 -1.22 -6.85 11.56
C SER A 163 -2.60 -6.35 12.03
N GLY A 164 -3.60 -6.46 11.16
CA GLY A 164 -4.98 -6.01 11.44
C GLY A 164 -5.30 -4.61 10.92
N ASP A 165 -4.31 -3.86 10.44
CA ASP A 165 -4.55 -2.57 9.80
C ASP A 165 -5.35 -2.73 8.50
N LYS A 166 -6.19 -1.73 8.22
CA LYS A 166 -6.95 -1.63 6.97
C LYS A 166 -6.49 -0.39 6.23
N VAL A 167 -5.96 -0.59 5.03
CA VAL A 167 -5.54 0.50 4.15
C VAL A 167 -6.52 0.62 3.00
N LEU A 168 -7.12 1.80 2.87
CA LEU A 168 -7.98 2.14 1.74
C LEU A 168 -7.14 2.90 0.71
N VAL A 169 -6.94 2.29 -0.46
CA VAL A 169 -6.32 2.95 -1.61
C VAL A 169 -7.44 3.55 -2.45
N MET A 170 -7.58 4.87 -2.42
CA MET A 170 -8.65 5.59 -3.12
C MET A 170 -8.07 6.74 -3.93
N LYS A 171 -8.81 7.21 -4.95
CA LYS A 171 -8.49 8.49 -5.59
C LYS A 171 -8.61 9.64 -4.60
N GLU A 172 -7.79 10.67 -4.79
CA GLU A 172 -7.86 11.91 -4.00
C GLU A 172 -9.28 12.53 -4.05
N SER A 173 -9.93 12.43 -5.22
CA SER A 173 -11.31 12.86 -5.43
C SER A 173 -12.32 12.03 -4.64
N GLU A 174 -12.15 10.71 -4.61
CA GLU A 174 -12.98 9.77 -3.84
C GLU A 174 -12.78 9.93 -2.35
N LYS A 175 -11.54 10.14 -1.90
CA LYS A 175 -11.19 10.43 -0.50
C LYS A 175 -11.86 11.72 -0.03
N LYS A 176 -11.76 12.81 -0.79
CA LYS A 176 -12.45 14.08 -0.49
C LYS A 176 -13.97 13.92 -0.47
N ALA A 177 -14.53 13.12 -1.39
CA ALA A 177 -15.96 12.82 -1.39
C ALA A 177 -16.39 12.01 -0.16
N ALA A 178 -15.60 11.00 0.23
CA ALA A 178 -15.84 10.17 1.41
C ALA A 178 -15.73 10.97 2.72
N GLU A 179 -14.72 11.84 2.85
CA GLU A 179 -14.56 12.75 3.99
C GLU A 179 -15.75 13.71 4.10
N ARG A 180 -16.16 14.35 2.99
CA ARG A 180 -17.36 15.21 2.94
C ARG A 180 -18.64 14.46 3.32
N ALA A 181 -18.78 13.21 2.85
CA ALA A 181 -19.92 12.37 3.20
C ALA A 181 -19.94 11.98 4.69
N ALA A 182 -18.79 11.66 5.27
CA ALA A 182 -18.64 11.36 6.70
C ALA A 182 -18.98 12.57 7.58
N VAL A 183 -18.50 13.77 7.23
CA VAL A 183 -18.85 15.02 7.92
C VAL A 183 -20.35 15.26 7.87
N ARG A 184 -20.96 15.17 6.68
CA ARG A 184 -22.41 15.39 6.50
C ARG A 184 -23.26 14.38 7.29
N LYS A 185 -22.83 13.12 7.37
CA LYS A 185 -23.51 12.07 8.17
C LYS A 185 -23.44 12.40 9.66
N THR A 186 -22.30 12.90 10.14
CA THR A 186 -22.08 13.30 11.53
C THR A 186 -22.95 14.50 11.91
N GLU A 187 -23.02 15.52 11.06
CA GLU A 187 -23.89 16.68 11.27
C GLU A 187 -25.38 16.30 11.30
N LYS A 188 -25.83 15.43 10.38
CA LYS A 188 -27.21 14.94 10.35
C LYS A 188 -27.55 14.18 11.63
N LYS A 189 -26.63 13.35 12.14
CA LYS A 189 -26.79 12.63 13.41
C LYS A 189 -26.89 13.60 14.59
N ARG A 190 -26.02 14.62 14.65
CA ARG A 190 -26.05 15.67 15.69
C ARG A 190 -27.33 16.49 15.67
N SER A 191 -27.80 16.89 14.49
CA SER A 191 -29.07 17.63 14.31
C SER A 191 -30.27 16.79 14.75
N SER A 192 -30.31 15.51 14.36
CA SER A 192 -31.35 14.58 14.80
C SER A 192 -31.37 14.43 16.32
N TYR A 193 -30.20 14.25 16.95
CA TYR A 193 -30.08 14.17 18.41
C TYR A 193 -30.60 15.44 19.11
N MET A 194 -30.23 16.63 18.60
CA MET A 194 -30.71 17.90 19.17
C MET A 194 -32.22 18.07 19.07
N LYS A 195 -32.86 17.59 17.99
CA LYS A 195 -34.33 17.61 17.86
C LYS A 195 -34.98 16.72 18.92
N SER A 196 -34.49 15.49 19.09
CA SER A 196 -34.98 14.59 20.14
C SER A 196 -34.76 15.16 21.54
N HIS A 197 -33.58 15.72 21.81
CA HIS A 197 -33.28 16.33 23.11
C HIS A 197 -34.20 17.53 23.43
N LYS A 198 -34.48 18.40 22.45
CA LYS A 198 -35.43 19.51 22.62
C LYS A 198 -36.85 18.99 22.89
N PHE A 199 -37.28 17.94 22.19
CA PHE A 199 -38.59 17.32 22.42
C PHE A 199 -38.72 16.77 23.86
N PHE A 200 -37.74 15.99 24.33
CA PHE A 200 -37.74 15.47 25.70
C PHE A 200 -37.67 16.57 26.75
N ALA A 201 -36.90 17.63 26.52
CA ALA A 201 -36.85 18.78 27.45
C ALA A 201 -38.23 19.45 27.60
N TRP A 202 -38.94 19.70 26.49
CA TRP A 202 -40.28 20.29 26.52
C TRP A 202 -41.33 19.35 27.13
N ALA A 203 -41.25 18.04 26.87
CA ALA A 203 -42.13 17.05 27.48
C ALA A 203 -41.98 17.06 29.01
N THR A 204 -40.75 17.15 29.53
CA THR A 204 -40.48 17.24 30.97
C THR A 204 -41.07 18.52 31.59
N VAL A 205 -40.89 19.68 30.94
CA VAL A 205 -41.48 20.94 31.39
C VAL A 205 -43.01 20.85 31.42
N ALA A 206 -43.63 20.30 30.38
CA ALA A 206 -45.08 20.11 30.33
C ALA A 206 -45.59 19.19 31.45
N CYS A 207 -44.89 18.07 31.72
CA CYS A 207 -45.20 17.18 32.84
C CYS A 207 -45.11 17.91 34.20
N PHE A 208 -44.07 18.72 34.41
CA PHE A 208 -43.94 19.54 35.62
C PHE A 208 -45.10 20.52 35.79
N LEU A 209 -45.46 21.24 34.73
CA LEU A 209 -46.59 22.20 34.75
C LEU A 209 -47.94 21.51 35.01
N MET A 210 -48.18 20.36 34.38
CA MET A 210 -49.39 19.56 34.63
C MET A 210 -49.44 19.07 36.08
N THR A 211 -48.29 18.64 36.63
CA THR A 211 -48.20 18.20 38.04
C THR A 211 -48.49 19.38 39.00
N MET A 212 -47.94 20.57 38.73
CA MET A 212 -48.22 21.77 39.52
C MET A 212 -49.69 22.18 39.44
N TRP A 213 -50.29 22.16 38.25
CA TRP A 213 -51.71 22.50 38.06
C TRP A 213 -52.61 21.56 38.83
N THR A 214 -52.42 20.24 38.67
CA THR A 214 -53.24 19.23 39.36
C THR A 214 -53.10 19.34 40.87
N GLY A 215 -51.90 19.66 41.37
CA GLY A 215 -51.67 19.99 42.78
C GLY A 215 -52.38 21.25 43.25
N TYR A 216 -52.40 22.32 42.45
CA TYR A 216 -53.13 23.56 42.77
C TYR A 216 -54.64 23.34 42.85
N LYS A 217 -55.24 22.60 41.91
CA LYS A 217 -56.67 22.29 41.91
C LYS A 217 -57.14 21.42 43.08
N LYS A 218 -56.22 20.72 43.76
CA LYS A 218 -56.53 19.89 44.93
C LYS A 218 -56.51 20.66 46.26
N LYS A 219 -56.04 21.91 46.26
CA LYS A 219 -56.16 22.85 47.39
C LYS A 219 -57.42 23.67 47.25
#